data_AF-A0A945EEN2-F1
#
_entry.id   AF-A0A945EEN2-F1
#
_cell.length_a   1.000
_cell.length_b   1.000
_cell.length_c   1.000
_cell.angle_alpha   90.00
_cell.angle_beta   90.00
_cell.angle_gamma   90.00
#
_symmetry.space_group_name_H-M   'P 1'
#
loop_
_entity.id
_entity.type
_entity.pdbx_description
1 polymer ?
#
loop_
_entity_poly.entity_id
_entity_poly.type
_entity_poly.pdbx_seq_one_letter_code
_entity_poly.pdbx_strand_id
1 'polypeptide(L)'
;MVKLAAFGKSQNYSKSEEIAEDQKLIEYLPESSREHEVIGKWLSLMQDREKGLIPIDNTKNINLCGELELDSEVASILLDTVKTRLPNFHCRHNDGTEVHGRSIQGLKKRKIQLFPLHLFTINWATSGPGIEWPESYSVTYVPSHNVRIVTASADSDDMWGCTDLAIGWCKPYRNPDFGVKKIIQTWWKNIHVSLGHPWADVYSEGLVDVERAEKWGIEVYGSRANYDFY
;
A
#
# COMPACT_ATOMS: atom_id res chain seq x y z
N MET A 1 49.01 16.07 67.61
CA MET A 1 47.66 16.52 68.04
C MET A 1 46.83 16.66 66.76
N VAL A 2 45.88 15.71 66.53
CA VAL A 2 44.56 15.86 65.83
C VAL A 2 44.59 16.29 64.34
N LYS A 3 43.91 15.68 63.33
CA LYS A 3 43.02 14.51 63.14
C LYS A 3 42.94 14.21 61.62
N LEU A 4 42.60 12.96 61.27
CA LEU A 4 42.08 12.53 59.97
C LEU A 4 40.75 13.24 59.61
N ALA A 5 40.50 13.41 58.30
CA ALA A 5 39.17 13.16 57.72
C ALA A 5 39.30 12.74 56.23
N ALA A 6 38.91 11.50 55.96
CA ALA A 6 38.59 11.01 54.63
C ALA A 6 37.22 11.56 54.21
N PHE A 7 37.04 11.86 52.92
CA PHE A 7 35.71 11.87 52.31
C PHE A 7 35.81 11.35 50.88
N GLY A 8 35.50 10.07 50.73
CA GLY A 8 35.11 9.50 49.45
C GLY A 8 33.73 10.00 49.06
N LYS A 9 33.55 10.32 47.78
CA LYS A 9 32.28 10.16 47.07
C LYS A 9 32.61 9.62 45.69
N SER A 10 32.55 8.30 45.57
CA SER A 10 32.30 7.66 44.28
C SER A 10 30.97 8.18 43.77
N GLN A 11 30.99 8.95 42.70
CA GLN A 11 29.77 9.25 41.95
C GLN A 11 29.28 7.94 41.32
N ASN A 12 28.37 7.26 42.00
CA ASN A 12 27.46 6.31 41.37
C ASN A 12 26.46 7.15 40.57
N TYR A 13 26.88 7.61 39.39
CA TYR A 13 25.94 8.01 38.36
C TYR A 13 25.17 6.76 37.90
N SER A 14 23.88 6.95 37.78
CA SER A 14 22.81 5.96 37.85
C SER A 14 22.81 4.95 36.70
N LYS A 15 23.64 3.91 36.83
CA LYS A 15 23.51 2.70 36.00
C LYS A 15 22.10 2.07 36.08
N SER A 16 21.32 2.40 37.11
CA SER A 16 19.95 1.94 37.30
C SER A 16 18.89 2.74 36.53
N GLU A 17 19.16 4.00 36.16
CA GLU A 17 18.17 4.82 35.41
C GLU A 17 18.26 4.55 33.91
N GLU A 18 19.48 4.38 33.36
CA GLU A 18 19.66 3.91 31.97
C GLU A 18 19.02 2.54 31.74
N ILE A 19 19.16 1.58 32.67
CA ILE A 19 18.54 0.26 32.55
C ILE A 19 17.01 0.32 32.60
N ALA A 20 16.43 1.28 33.34
CA ALA A 20 14.98 1.44 33.46
C ALA A 20 14.36 2.13 32.23
N GLU A 21 15.07 3.05 31.58
CA GLU A 21 14.67 3.61 30.27
C GLU A 21 14.88 2.59 29.14
N ASP A 22 15.97 1.83 29.17
CA ASP A 22 16.24 0.73 28.23
C ASP A 22 15.24 -0.43 28.38
N GLN A 23 14.71 -0.68 29.59
CA GLN A 23 13.64 -1.66 29.80
C GLN A 23 12.25 -1.15 29.37
N LYS A 24 12.02 0.17 29.37
CA LYS A 24 10.81 0.75 28.75
C LYS A 24 10.78 0.62 27.23
N LEU A 25 11.92 0.37 26.59
CA LEU A 25 12.02 0.03 25.17
C LEU A 25 11.63 -1.43 24.84
N ILE A 26 11.37 -2.27 25.86
CA ILE A 26 11.14 -3.71 25.68
C ILE A 26 9.64 -4.07 25.62
N GLU A 27 8.73 -3.14 25.92
CA GLU A 27 7.27 -3.36 25.80
C GLU A 27 6.64 -2.57 24.63
N TYR A 28 7.44 -2.30 23.60
CA TYR A 28 6.93 -1.94 22.28
C TYR A 28 7.55 -2.95 21.31
N LEU A 29 6.74 -3.87 20.77
CA LEU A 29 7.16 -4.58 19.57
C LEU A 29 7.53 -3.48 18.56
N PRO A 30 8.79 -3.35 18.12
CA PRO A 30 9.14 -2.32 17.16
C PRO A 30 8.19 -2.52 15.97
N GLU A 31 7.55 -1.46 15.48
CA GLU A 31 6.52 -1.55 14.43
C GLU A 31 6.95 -2.50 13.30
N SER A 32 8.26 -2.52 13.00
CA SER A 32 8.96 -3.49 12.15
C SER A 32 8.56 -4.97 12.37
N SER A 33 8.56 -5.51 13.61
CA SER A 33 8.28 -6.94 13.87
C SER A 33 6.83 -7.30 13.53
N ARG A 34 5.88 -6.45 13.93
CA ARG A 34 4.46 -6.64 13.62
C ARG A 34 4.21 -6.50 12.11
N GLU A 35 4.79 -5.47 11.48
CA GLU A 35 4.70 -5.27 10.04
C GLU A 35 5.28 -6.44 9.24
N HIS A 36 6.40 -7.03 9.70
CA HIS A 36 6.97 -8.23 9.10
C HIS A 36 6.02 -9.42 9.19
N GLU A 37 5.40 -9.65 10.35
CA GLU A 37 4.44 -10.74 10.55
C GLU A 37 3.21 -10.59 9.67
N VAL A 38 2.64 -9.37 9.59
CA VAL A 38 1.48 -9.05 8.74
C VAL A 38 1.79 -9.31 7.27
N ILE A 39 2.94 -8.83 6.77
CA ILE A 39 3.37 -9.08 5.40
C ILE A 39 3.61 -10.58 5.15
N GLY A 40 4.20 -11.29 6.11
CA GLY A 40 4.44 -12.73 6.02
C GLY A 40 3.14 -13.53 5.94
N LYS A 41 2.15 -13.20 6.78
CA LYS A 41 0.81 -13.78 6.75
C LYS A 41 0.13 -13.55 5.40
N TRP A 42 0.20 -12.32 4.90
CA TRP A 42 -0.34 -11.97 3.58
C TRP A 42 0.32 -12.77 2.46
N LEU A 43 1.65 -12.85 2.44
CA LEU A 43 2.39 -13.61 1.43
C LEU A 43 2.07 -15.11 1.45
N SER A 44 1.89 -15.71 2.63
CA SER A 44 1.48 -17.11 2.74
C SER A 44 0.11 -17.34 2.09
N LEU A 45 -0.86 -16.46 2.39
CA LEU A 45 -2.20 -16.51 1.81
C LEU A 45 -2.16 -16.40 0.28
N MET A 46 -1.35 -15.46 -0.23
CA MET A 46 -1.15 -15.25 -1.66
C MET A 46 -0.56 -16.49 -2.35
N GLN A 47 0.42 -17.15 -1.73
CA GLN A 47 1.05 -18.36 -2.27
C GLN A 47 0.09 -19.55 -2.29
N ASP A 48 -0.76 -19.70 -1.27
CA ASP A 48 -1.74 -20.78 -1.23
C ASP A 48 -2.84 -20.58 -2.28
N ARG A 49 -3.21 -19.33 -2.58
CA ARG A 49 -4.07 -18.98 -3.73
C ARG A 49 -3.43 -19.32 -5.07
N GLU A 50 -2.15 -18.98 -5.28
CA GLU A 50 -1.45 -19.34 -6.52
C GLU A 50 -1.39 -20.86 -6.75
N LYS A 51 -1.36 -21.65 -5.67
CA LYS A 51 -1.42 -23.12 -5.72
C LYS A 51 -2.83 -23.67 -5.90
N GLY A 52 -3.87 -22.83 -5.91
CA GLY A 52 -5.28 -23.23 -5.99
C GLY A 52 -5.80 -23.92 -4.72
N LEU A 53 -5.14 -23.73 -3.58
CA LEU A 53 -5.53 -24.34 -2.30
C LEU A 53 -6.69 -23.58 -1.64
N ILE A 54 -6.91 -22.33 -2.03
CA ILE A 54 -8.01 -21.50 -1.54
C ILE A 54 -9.08 -21.44 -2.63
N PRO A 55 -10.30 -21.95 -2.35
CA PRO A 55 -11.37 -21.93 -3.33
C PRO A 55 -11.79 -20.49 -3.66
N ILE A 56 -12.11 -20.27 -4.93
CA ILE A 56 -12.68 -19.00 -5.40
C ILE A 56 -14.10 -18.90 -4.86
N ASP A 57 -14.38 -17.82 -4.14
CA ASP A 57 -15.72 -17.54 -3.65
C ASP A 57 -16.54 -16.86 -4.75
N ASN A 58 -17.28 -17.68 -5.50
CA ASN A 58 -18.13 -17.21 -6.59
C ASN A 58 -19.33 -16.35 -6.12
N THR A 59 -19.54 -16.20 -4.82
CA THR A 59 -20.59 -15.31 -4.28
C THR A 59 -20.16 -13.85 -4.19
N LYS A 60 -18.85 -13.56 -4.31
CA LYS A 60 -18.32 -12.20 -4.29
C LYS A 60 -18.22 -11.64 -5.71
N ASN A 61 -18.70 -10.41 -5.89
CA ASN A 61 -18.64 -9.69 -7.18
C ASN A 61 -17.20 -9.41 -7.64
N ILE A 62 -16.26 -9.30 -6.68
CA ILE A 62 -14.83 -9.11 -6.97
C ILE A 62 -13.99 -10.07 -6.14
N ASN A 63 -13.17 -10.86 -6.83
CA ASN A 63 -12.14 -11.68 -6.21
C ASN A 63 -10.92 -10.82 -5.88
N LEU A 64 -10.85 -10.32 -4.65
CA LEU A 64 -9.65 -9.66 -4.12
C LEU A 64 -8.46 -10.64 -4.08
N CYS A 65 -7.25 -10.07 -4.06
CA CYS A 65 -6.03 -10.86 -4.04
C CYS A 65 -5.87 -11.62 -2.72
N GLY A 66 -6.23 -11.01 -1.59
CA GLY A 66 -6.25 -11.63 -0.26
C GLY A 66 -7.56 -11.41 0.49
N GLU A 67 -7.44 -11.25 1.82
CA GLU A 67 -8.50 -10.76 2.69
C GLU A 67 -8.45 -9.23 2.67
N LEU A 68 -9.59 -8.57 2.47
CA LEU A 68 -9.66 -7.10 2.32
C LEU A 68 -8.90 -6.35 3.42
N GLU A 69 -9.12 -6.74 4.67
CA GLU A 69 -8.47 -6.12 5.84
C GLU A 69 -6.94 -6.31 5.79
N LEU A 70 -6.48 -7.48 5.38
CA LEU A 70 -5.06 -7.80 5.30
C LEU A 70 -4.40 -7.11 4.09
N ASP A 71 -5.07 -7.05 2.95
CA ASP A 71 -4.63 -6.32 1.76
C ASP A 71 -4.46 -4.83 2.08
N SER A 72 -5.43 -4.26 2.80
CA SER A 72 -5.43 -2.86 3.24
C SER A 72 -4.32 -2.57 4.27
N GLU A 73 -4.14 -3.46 5.24
CA GLU A 73 -3.10 -3.30 6.25
C GLU A 73 -1.70 -3.34 5.64
N VAL A 74 -1.45 -4.30 4.73
CA VAL A 74 -0.18 -4.38 4.00
C VAL A 74 0.04 -3.12 3.16
N ALA A 75 -0.97 -2.65 2.43
CA ALA A 75 -0.84 -1.43 1.63
C ALA A 75 -0.50 -0.20 2.49
N SER A 76 -1.15 -0.04 3.64
CA SER A 76 -0.88 1.05 4.60
C SER A 76 0.55 1.05 5.13
N ILE A 77 1.16 -0.13 5.28
CA ILE A 77 2.58 -0.28 5.66
C ILE A 77 3.49 0.17 4.51
N LEU A 78 3.23 -0.33 3.30
CA LEU A 78 4.09 -0.09 2.13
C LEU A 78 4.05 1.36 1.65
N LEU A 79 2.89 1.99 1.70
CA LEU A 79 2.64 3.31 1.12
C LEU A 79 2.87 4.48 2.07
N ASP A 80 3.30 4.20 3.29
CA ASP A 80 3.40 5.19 4.37
C ASP A 80 4.22 6.44 4.00
N THR A 81 5.27 6.29 3.18
CA THR A 81 6.13 7.40 2.73
C THR A 81 5.54 8.28 1.65
N VAL A 82 4.52 7.81 0.94
CA VAL A 82 3.94 8.50 -0.21
C VAL A 82 2.48 8.85 -0.04
N LYS A 83 1.89 8.63 1.16
CA LYS A 83 0.47 8.92 1.45
C LYS A 83 0.01 10.31 1.02
N THR A 84 0.87 11.33 1.11
CA THR A 84 0.54 12.72 0.70
C THR A 84 0.54 12.95 -0.81
N ARG A 85 1.04 11.99 -1.59
CA ARG A 85 1.13 12.03 -3.06
C ARG A 85 0.14 11.08 -3.73
N LEU A 86 -0.54 10.25 -2.96
CA LEU A 86 -1.55 9.34 -3.47
C LEU A 86 -2.87 10.08 -3.72
N PRO A 87 -3.73 9.54 -4.59
CA PRO A 87 -5.05 10.09 -4.80
C PRO A 87 -5.80 10.28 -3.47
N ASN A 88 -6.48 11.42 -3.37
CA ASN A 88 -7.27 11.78 -2.21
C ASN A 88 -8.45 12.63 -2.66
N PHE A 89 -9.65 12.06 -2.57
CA PHE A 89 -10.88 12.80 -2.79
C PHE A 89 -11.00 13.91 -1.75
N HIS A 90 -11.39 15.10 -2.19
CA HIS A 90 -11.60 16.24 -1.32
C HIS A 90 -12.87 16.98 -1.74
N CYS A 91 -13.85 17.02 -0.84
CA CYS A 91 -15.02 17.87 -1.01
C CYS A 91 -15.21 18.78 0.21
N ARG A 92 -15.69 19.99 -0.06
CA ARG A 92 -16.10 20.93 0.97
C ARG A 92 -17.60 21.18 0.84
N HIS A 93 -18.33 20.89 1.89
CA HIS A 93 -19.76 21.16 1.99
C HIS A 93 -20.02 22.65 2.23
N ASN A 94 -21.24 23.10 1.93
CA ASN A 94 -21.64 24.51 2.06
C ASN A 94 -21.60 25.03 3.51
N ASP A 95 -21.65 24.13 4.49
CA ASP A 95 -21.52 24.43 5.92
C ASP A 95 -20.05 24.61 6.37
N GLY A 96 -19.09 24.42 5.46
CA GLY A 96 -17.66 24.50 5.74
C GLY A 96 -17.04 23.17 6.16
N THR A 97 -17.81 22.09 6.25
CA THR A 97 -17.28 20.75 6.57
C THR A 97 -16.46 20.23 5.39
N GLU A 98 -15.25 19.75 5.67
CA GLU A 98 -14.37 19.11 4.68
C GLU A 98 -14.39 17.59 4.86
N VAL A 99 -14.56 16.87 3.75
CA VAL A 99 -14.47 15.42 3.69
C VAL A 99 -13.27 15.05 2.83
N HIS A 100 -12.46 14.15 3.36
CA HIS A 100 -11.26 13.63 2.72
C HIS A 100 -11.39 12.12 2.58
N GLY A 101 -11.07 11.57 1.41
CA GLY A 101 -11.07 10.11 1.22
C GLY A 101 -9.94 9.41 2.01
N ARG A 102 -8.89 10.15 2.35
CA ARG A 102 -7.71 9.63 3.06
C ARG A 102 -7.36 10.48 4.28
N SER A 103 -7.12 9.81 5.40
CA SER A 103 -6.50 10.44 6.58
C SER A 103 -4.98 10.51 6.41
N ILE A 104 -4.46 11.73 6.37
CA ILE A 104 -3.00 11.96 6.34
C ILE A 104 -2.47 11.93 7.76
N GLN A 105 -1.88 10.80 8.14
CA GLN A 105 -1.14 10.64 9.39
C GLN A 105 0.35 10.97 9.18
N GLY A 106 1.05 11.28 10.27
CA GLY A 106 2.50 11.48 10.23
C GLY A 106 3.25 10.22 9.80
N LEU A 107 4.44 10.40 9.21
CA LEU A 107 5.32 9.30 8.82
C LEU A 107 5.66 8.42 10.04
N LYS A 108 5.45 7.10 9.93
CA LYS A 108 5.81 6.17 10.99
C LYS A 108 7.33 6.04 11.11
N LYS A 109 7.84 5.98 12.33
CA LYS A 109 9.29 5.88 12.60
C LYS A 109 9.73 4.41 12.55
N ARG A 110 10.44 4.03 11.49
CA ARG A 110 10.93 2.65 11.28
C ARG A 110 12.46 2.55 11.29
N LYS A 111 12.96 1.33 11.55
CA LYS A 111 14.37 0.98 11.34
C LYS A 111 14.72 0.96 9.84
N ILE A 112 13.82 0.44 9.02
CA ILE A 112 13.95 0.38 7.57
C ILE A 112 12.74 1.09 6.99
N GLN A 113 12.99 2.16 6.24
CA GLN A 113 11.93 2.85 5.52
C GLN A 113 11.69 2.19 4.17
N LEU A 114 10.43 1.91 3.86
CA LEU A 114 10.02 1.39 2.56
C LEU A 114 9.76 2.54 1.59
N PHE A 115 10.23 2.37 0.36
CA PHE A 115 10.12 3.35 -0.72
C PHE A 115 9.33 2.75 -1.88
N PRO A 116 8.01 2.99 -1.94
CA PRO A 116 7.19 2.61 -3.08
C PRO A 116 7.63 3.42 -4.31
N LEU A 117 7.80 2.72 -5.41
CA LEU A 117 8.07 3.30 -6.72
C LEU A 117 6.76 3.44 -7.47
N HIS A 118 6.44 4.65 -7.90
CA HIS A 118 5.25 4.91 -8.69
C HIS A 118 5.35 4.23 -10.06
N LEU A 119 4.35 3.42 -10.41
CA LEU A 119 4.28 2.78 -11.71
C LEU A 119 3.60 3.72 -12.71
N PHE A 120 2.34 4.08 -12.44
CA PHE A 120 1.51 5.01 -13.19
C PHE A 120 0.18 5.21 -12.44
N THR A 121 -0.59 6.24 -12.81
CA THR A 121 -1.96 6.50 -12.32
C THR A 121 -2.92 6.47 -13.49
N ILE A 122 -4.02 5.74 -13.34
CA ILE A 122 -5.15 5.74 -14.29
C ILE A 122 -6.31 6.51 -13.69
N ASN A 123 -7.27 6.85 -14.53
CA ASN A 123 -8.59 7.32 -14.13
C ASN A 123 -9.65 6.33 -14.60
N TRP A 124 -10.43 5.79 -13.66
CA TRP A 124 -11.47 4.83 -13.99
C TRP A 124 -12.61 5.47 -14.77
N ALA A 125 -13.01 6.68 -14.40
CA ALA A 125 -14.08 7.41 -15.07
C ALA A 125 -14.05 8.90 -14.71
N THR A 126 -14.70 9.71 -15.55
CA THR A 126 -15.06 11.09 -15.19
C THR A 126 -16.58 11.15 -15.07
N SER A 127 -17.10 11.18 -13.85
CA SER A 127 -18.55 11.24 -13.62
C SER A 127 -19.12 12.66 -13.74
N GLY A 128 -18.26 13.67 -13.77
CA GLY A 128 -18.64 15.06 -13.98
C GLY A 128 -17.43 16.00 -13.91
N PRO A 129 -17.61 17.30 -14.19
CA PRO A 129 -16.52 18.27 -14.09
C PRO A 129 -15.88 18.27 -12.70
N GLY A 130 -14.63 17.83 -12.61
CA GLY A 130 -13.90 17.72 -11.34
C GLY A 130 -14.29 16.51 -10.46
N ILE A 131 -15.08 15.57 -10.99
CA ILE A 131 -15.41 14.29 -10.33
C ILE A 131 -14.76 13.19 -11.15
N GLU A 132 -13.55 12.87 -10.74
CA GLU A 132 -12.65 11.92 -11.38
C GLU A 132 -12.41 10.75 -10.41
N TRP A 133 -12.11 9.57 -10.92
CA TRP A 133 -11.90 8.36 -10.11
C TRP A 133 -10.48 7.80 -10.31
N PRO A 134 -9.44 8.52 -9.87
CA PRO A 134 -8.07 8.11 -10.07
C PRO A 134 -7.66 6.92 -9.20
N GLU A 135 -6.92 5.98 -9.80
CA GLU A 135 -6.26 4.88 -9.10
C GLU A 135 -4.77 4.87 -9.43
N SER A 136 -3.93 4.98 -8.40
CA SER A 136 -2.46 5.00 -8.51
C SER A 136 -1.88 3.61 -8.21
N TYR A 137 -1.00 3.15 -9.10
CA TYR A 137 -0.26 1.90 -8.90
C TYR A 137 1.17 2.16 -8.45
N SER A 138 1.62 1.40 -7.46
CA SER A 138 3.00 1.48 -6.96
C SER A 138 3.58 0.09 -6.72
N VAL A 139 4.90 -0.03 -6.80
CA VAL A 139 5.64 -1.25 -6.47
C VAL A 139 6.66 -0.99 -5.38
N THR A 140 6.65 -1.83 -4.35
CA THR A 140 7.56 -1.69 -3.20
C THR A 140 8.39 -2.95 -3.04
N TYR A 141 9.72 -2.81 -2.95
CA TYR A 141 10.59 -3.91 -2.55
C TYR A 141 10.56 -4.08 -1.04
N VAL A 142 10.31 -5.31 -0.59
CA VAL A 142 10.27 -5.69 0.83
C VAL A 142 11.49 -6.56 1.15
N PRO A 143 12.54 -5.99 1.78
CA PRO A 143 13.81 -6.69 1.98
C PRO A 143 13.69 -7.94 2.86
N SER A 144 12.82 -7.90 3.86
CA SER A 144 12.63 -8.99 4.84
C SER A 144 12.13 -10.29 4.23
N HIS A 145 11.36 -10.21 3.15
CA HIS A 145 10.76 -11.36 2.47
C HIS A 145 11.37 -11.57 1.08
N ASN A 146 12.26 -10.66 0.65
CA ASN A 146 12.87 -10.66 -0.68
C ASN A 146 11.83 -10.77 -1.81
N VAL A 147 10.80 -9.93 -1.76
CA VAL A 147 9.72 -9.85 -2.76
C VAL A 147 9.43 -8.40 -3.13
N ARG A 148 8.73 -8.20 -4.24
CA ARG A 148 8.08 -6.94 -4.58
C ARG A 148 6.58 -7.09 -4.46
N ILE A 149 5.95 -6.12 -3.81
CA ILE A 149 4.50 -6.06 -3.65
C ILE A 149 3.99 -4.88 -4.47
N VAL A 150 2.92 -5.11 -5.23
CA VAL A 150 2.23 -4.09 -6.01
C VAL A 150 0.98 -3.66 -5.24
N THR A 151 0.75 -2.36 -5.16
CA THR A 151 -0.40 -1.76 -4.50
C THR A 151 -1.23 -0.95 -5.49
N ALA A 152 -2.53 -0.91 -5.27
CA ALA A 152 -3.46 0.00 -5.91
C ALA A 152 -4.02 0.96 -4.86
N SER A 153 -4.08 2.24 -5.19
CA SER A 153 -4.53 3.31 -4.31
C SER A 153 -5.60 4.14 -5.00
N ALA A 154 -6.85 3.98 -4.56
CA ALA A 154 -7.97 4.81 -4.93
C ALA A 154 -7.97 6.13 -4.15
N ASP A 155 -8.79 7.07 -4.61
CA ASP A 155 -8.97 8.39 -4.01
C ASP A 155 -9.96 8.40 -2.83
N SER A 156 -10.85 7.41 -2.78
CA SER A 156 -11.93 7.25 -1.82
C SER A 156 -12.07 5.80 -1.35
N ASP A 157 -12.80 5.60 -0.25
CA ASP A 157 -13.13 4.29 0.31
C ASP A 157 -14.46 3.73 -0.22
N ASP A 158 -15.14 4.43 -1.15
CA ASP A 158 -16.46 4.08 -1.66
C ASP A 158 -16.55 2.64 -2.22
N MET A 159 -15.51 2.18 -2.93
CA MET A 159 -15.51 0.86 -3.57
C MET A 159 -15.22 -0.28 -2.58
N TRP A 160 -14.33 -0.06 -1.61
CA TRP A 160 -13.70 -1.13 -0.84
C TRP A 160 -13.82 -0.97 0.68
N GLY A 161 -14.37 0.13 1.18
CA GLY A 161 -14.24 0.54 2.59
C GLY A 161 -12.82 0.92 3.00
N CYS A 162 -11.88 0.99 2.05
CA CYS A 162 -10.52 1.48 2.23
C CYS A 162 -9.96 2.04 0.91
N THR A 163 -8.95 2.91 1.02
CA THR A 163 -8.35 3.59 -0.15
C THR A 163 -7.17 2.85 -0.76
N ASP A 164 -6.47 2.03 0.01
CA ASP A 164 -5.22 1.39 -0.40
C ASP A 164 -5.32 -0.13 -0.27
N LEU A 165 -4.90 -0.86 -1.31
CA LEU A 165 -4.92 -2.32 -1.35
C LEU A 165 -3.62 -2.90 -1.90
N ALA A 166 -3.14 -3.98 -1.29
CA ALA A 166 -2.07 -4.81 -1.83
C ALA A 166 -2.66 -5.80 -2.84
N ILE A 167 -2.36 -5.61 -4.12
CA ILE A 167 -3.01 -6.33 -5.23
C ILE A 167 -2.20 -7.50 -5.77
N GLY A 168 -1.00 -7.75 -5.25
CA GLY A 168 -0.21 -8.93 -5.61
C GLY A 168 1.29 -8.75 -5.42
N TRP A 169 2.03 -9.83 -5.68
CA TRP A 169 3.48 -9.87 -5.44
C TRP A 169 4.23 -10.55 -6.58
N CYS A 170 5.52 -10.26 -6.70
CA CYS A 170 6.42 -10.91 -7.63
C CYS A 170 7.83 -11.04 -7.04
N LYS A 171 8.63 -11.93 -7.64
CA LYS A 171 10.05 -12.06 -7.29
C LYS A 171 10.81 -10.77 -7.66
N PRO A 172 11.83 -10.38 -6.89
CA PRO A 172 12.64 -9.21 -7.21
C PRO A 172 13.57 -9.56 -8.38
N TYR A 173 13.41 -8.85 -9.49
CA TYR A 173 14.30 -8.91 -10.66
C TYR A 173 15.12 -7.62 -10.77
N ARG A 174 16.04 -7.53 -11.74
CA ARG A 174 16.85 -6.30 -11.92
C ARG A 174 15.98 -5.05 -12.11
N ASN A 175 14.94 -5.13 -12.95
CA ASN A 175 14.05 -4.00 -13.21
C ASN A 175 12.83 -4.05 -12.27
N PRO A 176 12.43 -2.92 -11.66
CA PRO A 176 11.34 -2.83 -10.68
C PRO A 176 9.95 -3.14 -11.25
N ASP A 177 9.73 -2.86 -12.53
CA ASP A 177 8.48 -3.08 -13.27
C ASP A 177 8.35 -4.52 -13.82
N PHE A 178 9.36 -5.37 -13.64
CA PHE A 178 9.28 -6.75 -14.09
C PHE A 178 8.31 -7.56 -13.22
N GLY A 179 7.35 -8.23 -13.85
CA GLY A 179 6.34 -9.05 -13.17
C GLY A 179 5.08 -8.29 -12.75
N VAL A 180 5.10 -6.96 -12.70
CA VAL A 180 3.95 -6.14 -12.27
C VAL A 180 2.79 -6.19 -13.26
N LYS A 181 3.09 -6.36 -14.55
CA LYS A 181 2.09 -6.45 -15.64
C LYS A 181 1.01 -7.48 -15.34
N LYS A 182 1.40 -8.72 -15.01
CA LYS A 182 0.44 -9.80 -14.79
C LYS A 182 -0.46 -9.51 -13.59
N ILE A 183 0.10 -8.91 -12.54
CA ILE A 183 -0.62 -8.53 -11.31
C ILE A 183 -1.69 -7.48 -11.63
N ILE A 184 -1.28 -6.39 -12.30
CA ILE A 184 -2.19 -5.30 -12.68
C ILE A 184 -3.26 -5.78 -13.66
N GLN A 185 -2.90 -6.62 -14.64
CA GLN A 185 -3.89 -7.19 -15.56
C GLN A 185 -4.92 -8.07 -14.86
N THR A 186 -4.52 -8.86 -13.85
CA THR A 186 -5.46 -9.63 -13.03
C THR A 186 -6.38 -8.69 -12.23
N TRP A 187 -5.82 -7.65 -11.62
CA TRP A 187 -6.60 -6.62 -10.91
C TRP A 187 -7.66 -5.98 -11.82
N TRP A 188 -7.25 -5.54 -13.00
CA TRP A 188 -8.12 -4.96 -14.01
C TRP A 188 -9.21 -5.90 -14.51
N LYS A 189 -8.90 -7.18 -14.73
CA LYS A 189 -9.92 -8.18 -15.10
C LYS A 189 -10.98 -8.30 -14.02
N ASN A 190 -10.58 -8.31 -12.75
CA ASN A 190 -11.49 -8.47 -11.63
C ASN A 190 -12.40 -7.24 -11.48
N ILE A 191 -11.86 -6.03 -11.63
CA ILE A 191 -12.68 -4.79 -11.61
C ILE A 191 -13.60 -4.74 -12.82
N HIS A 192 -13.13 -5.12 -14.01
CA HIS A 192 -13.91 -5.10 -15.23
C HIS A 192 -15.15 -5.99 -15.17
N VAL A 193 -15.05 -7.15 -14.51
CA VAL A 193 -16.22 -8.03 -14.27
C VAL A 193 -17.33 -7.29 -13.52
N SER A 194 -16.97 -6.31 -12.66
CA SER A 194 -17.94 -5.52 -11.91
C SER A 194 -18.37 -4.23 -12.60
N LEU A 195 -17.45 -3.48 -13.21
CA LEU A 195 -17.74 -2.18 -13.83
C LEU A 195 -18.23 -2.28 -15.28
N GLY A 196 -17.88 -3.35 -16.00
CA GLY A 196 -18.28 -3.58 -17.39
C GLY A 196 -17.56 -2.71 -18.44
N HIS A 197 -16.68 -1.79 -18.05
CA HIS A 197 -15.90 -0.93 -18.96
C HIS A 197 -14.42 -0.83 -18.54
N PRO A 198 -13.51 -0.42 -19.44
CA PRO A 198 -12.11 -0.11 -19.11
C PRO A 198 -11.99 1.24 -18.37
N TRP A 199 -10.81 1.54 -17.86
CA TRP A 199 -10.48 2.89 -17.40
C TRP A 199 -10.43 3.89 -18.56
N ALA A 200 -10.72 5.16 -18.27
CA ALA A 200 -10.88 6.22 -19.26
C ALA A 200 -9.53 6.68 -19.83
N ASP A 201 -8.57 7.01 -18.96
CA ASP A 201 -7.32 7.63 -19.38
C ASP A 201 -6.18 7.46 -18.34
N VAL A 202 -4.95 7.73 -18.77
CA VAL A 202 -3.74 7.70 -17.90
C VAL A 202 -3.44 9.11 -17.43
N TYR A 203 -3.47 9.32 -16.11
CA TYR A 203 -3.27 10.62 -15.46
C TYR A 203 -1.81 10.98 -15.23
N SER A 204 -1.00 9.98 -14.91
CA SER A 204 0.41 10.19 -14.60
C SER A 204 1.21 8.96 -14.98
N GLU A 205 2.38 9.21 -15.56
CA GLU A 205 3.38 8.19 -15.84
C GLU A 205 4.35 8.03 -14.66
N GLY A 206 5.00 6.88 -14.60
CA GLY A 206 6.06 6.60 -13.66
C GLY A 206 7.09 5.66 -14.30
N LEU A 207 7.26 4.47 -13.72
CA LEU A 207 8.08 3.42 -14.34
C LEU A 207 7.43 2.79 -15.59
N VAL A 208 6.12 2.99 -15.76
CA VAL A 208 5.36 2.54 -16.92
C VAL A 208 4.82 3.78 -17.61
N ASP A 209 5.14 3.93 -18.89
CA ASP A 209 4.61 4.99 -19.75
C ASP A 209 3.18 4.67 -20.23
N VAL A 210 2.51 5.69 -20.79
CA VAL A 210 1.13 5.59 -21.30
C VAL A 210 1.03 4.49 -22.37
N GLU A 211 1.97 4.40 -23.31
CA GLU A 211 1.92 3.40 -24.38
C GLU A 211 1.92 1.97 -23.85
N ARG A 212 2.74 1.70 -22.82
CA ARG A 212 2.78 0.40 -22.15
C ARG A 212 1.51 0.14 -21.35
N ALA A 213 1.00 1.13 -20.62
CA ALA A 213 -0.24 0.99 -19.86
C ALA A 213 -1.44 0.69 -20.78
N GLU A 214 -1.58 1.43 -21.88
CA GLU A 214 -2.60 1.21 -22.91
C GLU A 214 -2.48 -0.18 -23.51
N LYS A 215 -1.26 -0.61 -23.87
CA LYS A 215 -1.03 -1.96 -24.39
C LYS A 215 -1.48 -3.04 -23.40
N TRP A 216 -1.21 -2.85 -22.10
CA TRP A 216 -1.66 -3.79 -21.08
C TRP A 216 -3.18 -3.81 -20.95
N GLY A 217 -3.84 -2.65 -21.09
CA GLY A 217 -5.29 -2.50 -21.06
C GLY A 217 -5.95 -3.20 -22.24
N ILE A 218 -5.43 -3.02 -23.46
CA ILE A 218 -5.94 -3.69 -24.68
C ILE A 218 -5.86 -5.21 -24.54
N GLU A 219 -4.79 -5.74 -23.95
CA GLU A 219 -4.68 -7.19 -23.70
C GLU A 219 -5.69 -7.72 -22.67
N VAL A 220 -6.30 -6.84 -21.84
CA VAL A 220 -7.32 -7.20 -20.86
C VAL A 220 -8.73 -7.01 -21.41
N TYR A 221 -9.02 -5.83 -21.95
CA TYR A 221 -10.36 -5.40 -22.35
C TYR A 221 -10.64 -5.64 -23.85
N GLY A 222 -9.60 -5.87 -24.65
CA GLY A 222 -9.71 -5.86 -26.11
C GLY A 222 -9.72 -4.44 -26.67
N SER A 223 -10.49 -4.21 -27.73
CA SER A 223 -10.60 -2.88 -28.35
C SER A 223 -11.40 -1.93 -27.47
N ARG A 224 -10.91 -0.70 -27.26
CA ARG A 224 -11.68 0.37 -26.59
C ARG A 224 -13.02 0.62 -27.29
N ALA A 225 -13.09 0.45 -28.61
CA ALA A 225 -14.31 0.61 -29.40
C ALA A 225 -15.46 -0.33 -28.97
N ASN A 226 -15.16 -1.41 -28.25
CA ASN A 226 -16.19 -2.28 -27.68
C ASN A 226 -16.99 -1.60 -26.56
N TYR A 227 -16.51 -0.45 -26.07
CA TYR A 227 -17.03 0.25 -24.89
C TYR A 227 -17.44 1.70 -25.19
N ASP A 228 -17.40 2.14 -26.46
CA ASP A 228 -17.78 3.52 -26.88
C ASP A 228 -19.27 3.86 -26.62
N PHE A 229 -20.07 2.92 -26.14
CA PHE A 229 -21.49 3.08 -25.83
C PHE A 229 -21.78 3.29 -24.32
N TYR A 230 -20.74 3.38 -23.49
CA TYR A 230 -20.80 3.65 -22.05
C TYR A 230 -20.05 4.93 -21.71
#